data_AF-A0A932LDW0-F1
#
_entry.id   AF-A0A932LDW0-F1
#
_cell.length_a   1.000
_cell.length_b   1.000
_cell.length_c   1.000
_cell.angle_alpha   90.00
_cell.angle_beta   90.00
_cell.angle_gamma   90.00
#
_symmetry.space_group_name_H-M   'P 1'
#
loop_
_entity.id
_entity.type
_entity.pdbx_description
1 polymer ?
#
loop_
_entity_poly.entity_id
_entity_poly.type
_entity_poly.pdbx_seq_one_letter_code
_entity_poly.pdbx_strand_id
1 'polypeptide(L)'
;MTGASARDYLPALTLPLALAVGLWWSWGTWPDVLIDFGRELYTPWRLAEGDVLYRDVAYFNGPVSPYLNSLWFRLFGSSLLTLVIANTVVLAAAVGLVYRLVMEIAGPAAALLAGLTFIAVFAFGQYVGAGNYNWICPYSHEITHGITLSLVAICLAWRNSLDRRWWSA
;
A
#
# COMPACT_ATOMS: atom_id res chain seq x y z
N MET A 1 9.92 -32.39 5.03
CA MET A 1 8.74 -31.78 4.39
C MET A 1 7.58 -31.86 5.36
N THR A 2 7.50 -30.93 6.31
CA THR A 2 6.39 -30.83 7.26
C THR A 2 5.19 -30.23 6.53
N GLY A 3 4.10 -30.99 6.42
CA GLY A 3 2.87 -30.51 5.79
C GLY A 3 2.32 -29.31 6.56
N ALA A 4 2.13 -28.18 5.87
CA ALA A 4 1.48 -27.02 6.45
C ALA A 4 0.08 -27.40 6.94
N SER A 5 -0.22 -27.09 8.20
CA SER A 5 -1.51 -27.35 8.80
C SER A 5 -2.57 -26.36 8.27
N ALA A 6 -3.85 -26.69 8.37
CA ALA A 6 -4.93 -25.77 8.01
C ALA A 6 -4.83 -24.39 8.71
N ARG A 7 -4.16 -24.31 9.86
CA ARG A 7 -3.92 -23.06 10.60
C ARG A 7 -2.88 -22.16 9.93
N ASP A 8 -2.00 -22.71 9.11
CA ASP A 8 -0.95 -21.95 8.42
C ASP A 8 -1.54 -21.15 7.24
N TYR A 9 -2.70 -21.57 6.73
CA TYR A 9 -3.41 -20.90 5.64
C TYR A 9 -4.46 -19.89 6.11
N LEU A 10 -4.86 -19.93 7.40
CA LEU A 10 -5.84 -18.99 7.96
C LEU A 10 -5.48 -17.54 7.63
N PRO A 11 -4.26 -17.04 7.92
CA PRO A 11 -3.88 -15.66 7.61
C PRO A 11 -3.82 -15.35 6.11
N ALA A 12 -3.37 -16.33 5.32
CA ALA A 12 -3.22 -16.21 3.87
C ALA A 12 -4.57 -16.05 3.15
N LEU A 13 -5.68 -16.46 3.79
CA LEU A 13 -7.03 -16.29 3.26
C LEU A 13 -7.78 -15.15 3.96
N THR A 14 -7.60 -14.97 5.27
CA THR A 14 -8.38 -13.97 6.04
C THR A 14 -8.02 -12.53 5.70
N LEU A 15 -6.73 -12.20 5.53
CA LEU A 15 -6.34 -10.81 5.24
C LEU A 15 -6.77 -10.38 3.83
N PRO A 16 -6.56 -11.20 2.77
CA PRO A 16 -7.09 -10.89 1.44
C PRO A 16 -8.62 -10.83 1.42
N LEU A 17 -9.31 -11.71 2.13
CA LEU A 17 -10.77 -11.67 2.24
C LEU A 17 -11.23 -10.38 2.92
N ALA A 18 -10.60 -9.96 4.01
CA ALA A 18 -10.92 -8.72 4.70
C ALA A 18 -10.70 -7.49 3.80
N LEU A 19 -9.62 -7.47 3.01
CA LEU A 19 -9.37 -6.43 2.00
C LEU A 19 -10.46 -6.42 0.92
N ALA A 20 -10.83 -7.58 0.39
CA ALA A 20 -11.86 -7.71 -0.64
C ALA A 20 -13.24 -7.27 -0.13
N VAL A 21 -13.60 -7.66 1.09
CA VAL A 21 -14.86 -7.23 1.73
C VAL A 21 -14.84 -5.72 1.97
N GLY A 22 -13.75 -5.15 2.46
CA GLY A 22 -13.63 -3.70 2.66
C GLY A 22 -13.75 -2.91 1.35
N LEU A 23 -13.04 -3.35 0.30
CA LEU A 23 -13.12 -2.80 -1.05
C LEU A 23 -14.56 -2.81 -1.57
N TRP A 24 -15.24 -3.94 -1.45
CA TRP A 24 -16.63 -4.08 -1.88
C TRP A 24 -17.58 -3.19 -1.07
N TRP A 25 -17.47 -3.24 0.27
CA TRP A 25 -18.36 -2.54 1.19
C TRP A 25 -18.37 -1.04 0.98
N SER A 26 -17.20 -0.48 0.67
CA SER A 26 -17.04 0.97 0.63
C SER A 26 -16.75 1.49 -0.79
N TRP A 27 -16.93 0.63 -1.79
CA TRP A 27 -16.79 0.96 -3.20
C TRP A 27 -17.57 2.22 -3.59
N GLY A 28 -16.90 3.14 -4.30
CA GLY A 28 -17.50 4.38 -4.75
C GLY A 28 -17.63 5.47 -3.68
N THR A 29 -17.13 5.23 -2.45
CA THR A 29 -17.09 6.27 -1.41
C THR A 29 -15.81 7.10 -1.40
N TRP A 30 -14.82 6.75 -2.22
CA TRP A 30 -13.54 7.44 -2.39
C TRP A 30 -13.21 7.68 -3.87
N PRO A 31 -12.37 8.67 -4.18
CA PRO A 31 -11.98 9.80 -3.33
C PRO A 31 -13.10 10.85 -3.29
N ASP A 32 -12.97 11.83 -2.39
CA ASP A 32 -13.61 13.12 -2.63
C ASP A 32 -12.79 13.86 -3.70
N VAL A 33 -13.29 13.85 -4.94
CA VAL A 33 -12.57 14.41 -6.09
C VAL A 33 -12.37 15.93 -5.95
N LEU A 34 -13.25 16.62 -5.21
CA LEU A 34 -13.19 18.07 -5.03
C LEU A 34 -12.17 18.48 -3.97
N ILE A 35 -11.75 17.57 -3.11
CA ILE A 35 -10.84 17.85 -2.00
C ILE A 35 -9.49 17.18 -2.27
N ASP A 36 -8.50 17.99 -2.68
CA ASP A 36 -7.06 17.70 -2.66
C ASP A 36 -6.55 16.40 -3.32
N PHE A 37 -7.41 15.61 -3.97
CA PHE A 37 -7.02 14.37 -4.67
C PHE A 37 -6.73 14.59 -6.16
N GLY A 38 -7.22 15.69 -6.75
CA GLY A 38 -7.03 16.00 -8.17
C GLY A 38 -5.56 16.04 -8.60
N ARG A 39 -4.66 16.52 -7.73
CA ARG A 39 -3.20 16.52 -7.97
C ARG A 39 -2.65 15.11 -8.20
N GLU A 40 -3.16 14.13 -7.47
CA GLU A 40 -2.71 12.75 -7.50
C GLU A 40 -3.14 11.99 -8.75
N LEU A 41 -4.20 12.46 -9.43
CA LEU A 41 -4.58 12.03 -10.77
C LEU A 41 -3.82 12.81 -11.85
N TYR A 42 -3.80 14.14 -11.72
CA TYR A 42 -3.30 15.04 -12.76
C TYR A 42 -1.80 14.88 -13.00
N THR A 43 -0.99 14.85 -11.94
CA THR A 43 0.47 14.79 -12.05
C THR A 43 0.93 13.54 -12.80
N PRO A 44 0.59 12.30 -12.38
CA PRO A 44 1.00 11.11 -13.11
C PRO A 44 0.41 11.02 -14.52
N TRP A 45 -0.77 11.60 -14.77
CA TRP A 45 -1.34 11.71 -16.12
C TRP A 45 -0.47 12.57 -17.04
N ARG A 46 -0.09 13.78 -16.60
CA ARG A 46 0.82 14.64 -17.38
C ARG A 46 2.14 13.94 -17.70
N LEU A 47 2.74 13.27 -16.70
CA LEU A 47 3.95 12.47 -16.92
C LEU A 47 3.73 11.30 -17.89
N ALA A 48 2.53 10.70 -17.89
CA ALA A 48 2.18 9.63 -18.81
C ALA A 48 2.14 10.14 -20.26
N GLU A 49 1.66 11.37 -20.47
CA GLU A 49 1.67 12.08 -21.77
C GLU A 49 3.05 12.59 -22.21
N GLY A 50 4.08 12.48 -21.36
CA GLY A 50 5.46 12.80 -21.69
C GLY A 50 6.00 14.09 -21.07
N ASP A 51 5.24 14.76 -20.22
CA ASP A 51 5.77 15.86 -19.41
C ASP A 51 6.88 15.38 -18.47
N VAL A 52 7.81 16.26 -18.17
CA VAL A 52 8.90 16.05 -17.22
C VAL A 52 8.56 16.71 -15.88
N LEU A 53 8.60 15.92 -14.81
CA LEU A 53 8.32 16.39 -13.45
C LEU A 53 9.26 17.53 -13.06
N TYR A 54 8.74 18.53 -12.35
CA TYR A 54 9.42 19.78 -11.93
C TYR A 54 9.77 20.77 -13.07
N ARG A 55 9.87 20.31 -14.32
CA ARG A 55 10.05 21.19 -15.48
C ARG A 55 8.72 21.67 -16.03
N ASP A 56 7.84 20.72 -16.36
CA ASP A 56 6.55 20.98 -17.01
C ASP A 56 5.39 20.94 -16.01
N VAL A 57 5.57 20.24 -14.89
CA VAL A 57 4.58 20.08 -13.82
C VAL A 57 5.16 20.54 -12.49
N ALA A 58 4.51 21.52 -11.86
CA ALA A 58 4.85 21.98 -10.53
C ALA A 58 4.56 20.88 -9.49
N TYR A 59 5.57 20.49 -8.73
CA TYR A 59 5.46 19.44 -7.73
C TYR A 59 6.42 19.70 -6.57
N PHE A 60 5.98 19.39 -5.34
CA PHE A 60 6.71 19.77 -4.11
C PHE A 60 7.34 18.58 -3.39
N ASN A 61 6.96 17.35 -3.74
CA ASN A 61 7.45 16.14 -3.10
C ASN A 61 8.51 15.43 -3.96
N GLY A 62 9.02 14.30 -3.47
CA GLY A 62 9.96 13.45 -4.22
C GLY A 62 9.36 12.79 -5.47
N PRO A 63 10.20 12.38 -6.44
CA PRO A 63 9.74 12.02 -7.78
C PRO A 63 9.16 10.60 -7.90
N VAL A 64 9.41 9.74 -6.91
CA VAL A 64 9.13 8.29 -7.03
C VAL A 64 7.64 8.02 -7.25
N SER A 65 6.77 8.59 -6.43
CA SER A 65 5.33 8.31 -6.50
C SER A 65 4.68 8.74 -7.82
N PRO A 66 4.89 9.98 -8.32
CA PRO A 66 4.37 10.39 -9.61
C PRO A 66 4.81 9.51 -10.77
N TYR A 67 6.10 9.14 -10.83
CA TYR A 67 6.60 8.31 -11.92
C TYR A 67 6.10 6.86 -11.82
N LEU A 68 5.98 6.32 -10.60
CA LEU A 68 5.39 4.99 -10.41
C LEU A 68 3.93 4.96 -10.87
N ASN A 69 3.13 5.94 -10.47
CA ASN A 69 1.73 6.04 -10.90
C ASN A 69 1.60 6.33 -12.40
N SER A 70 2.52 7.13 -12.97
CA SER A 70 2.60 7.35 -14.41
C SER A 70 2.87 6.06 -15.18
N LEU A 71 3.72 5.16 -14.66
CA LEU A 71 3.93 3.85 -15.25
C LEU A 71 2.62 3.02 -15.26
N TRP A 72 1.86 3.01 -14.17
CA TRP A 72 0.55 2.36 -14.14
C TRP A 72 -0.41 2.94 -15.20
N PHE A 73 -0.42 4.27 -15.37
CA PHE A 73 -1.23 4.91 -16.42
C PHE A 73 -0.81 4.54 -17.83
N ARG A 74 0.49 4.45 -18.10
CA ARG A 74 1.00 4.00 -19.42
C ARG A 74 0.63 2.55 -19.72
N LEU A 75 0.60 1.69 -18.69
CA LEU A 75 0.33 0.25 -18.85
C LEU A 75 -1.16 -0.09 -18.92
N PHE A 76 -2.00 0.60 -18.14
CA PHE A 76 -3.41 0.23 -17.93
C PHE A 76 -4.40 1.35 -18.27
N GLY A 77 -3.90 2.51 -18.73
CA GLY A 77 -4.70 3.69 -19.03
C GLY A 77 -4.84 4.65 -17.85
N SER A 78 -4.97 5.94 -18.16
CA SER A 78 -5.13 7.03 -17.19
C SER A 78 -6.56 7.07 -16.66
N SER A 79 -6.80 6.45 -15.51
CA SER A 79 -8.11 6.44 -14.86
C SER A 79 -8.00 6.37 -13.34
N LEU A 80 -9.05 6.80 -12.64
CA LEU A 80 -9.14 6.61 -11.19
C LEU A 80 -9.08 5.13 -10.80
N LEU A 81 -9.72 4.25 -11.59
CA LEU A 81 -9.69 2.82 -11.35
C LEU A 81 -8.26 2.27 -11.38
N THR A 82 -7.43 2.75 -12.32
CA THR A 82 -6.03 2.36 -12.42
C THR A 82 -5.26 2.71 -11.14
N LEU A 83 -5.47 3.91 -10.58
CA LEU A 83 -4.87 4.28 -9.29
C LEU A 83 -5.41 3.43 -8.14
N VAL A 84 -6.72 3.19 -8.08
CA VAL A 84 -7.34 2.35 -7.04
C VAL A 84 -6.72 0.94 -7.05
N ILE A 85 -6.50 0.36 -8.24
CA ILE A 85 -5.84 -0.94 -8.38
C ILE A 85 -4.38 -0.87 -7.92
N ALA A 86 -3.61 0.13 -8.38
CA ALA A 86 -2.22 0.33 -7.98
C ALA A 86 -2.09 0.46 -6.44
N ASN A 87 -2.96 1.28 -5.85
CA ASN A 87 -3.00 1.52 -4.41
C ASN A 87 -3.44 0.30 -3.61
N THR A 88 -4.34 -0.51 -4.17
CA THR A 88 -4.72 -1.81 -3.58
C THR A 88 -3.52 -2.75 -3.53
N VAL A 89 -2.69 -2.78 -4.58
CA VAL A 89 -1.45 -3.58 -4.60
C VAL A 89 -0.47 -3.09 -3.54
N VAL A 90 -0.27 -1.77 -3.42
CA VAL A 90 0.60 -1.18 -2.38
C VAL A 90 0.09 -1.49 -0.98
N LEU A 91 -1.22 -1.33 -0.75
CA LEU A 91 -1.87 -1.66 0.53
C LEU A 91 -1.71 -3.13 0.88
N ALA A 92 -1.95 -4.05 -0.06
CA ALA A 92 -1.77 -5.48 0.16
C ALA A 92 -0.32 -5.83 0.50
N ALA A 93 0.65 -5.19 -0.16
CA ALA A 93 2.07 -5.34 0.16
C ALA A 93 2.38 -4.83 1.57
N ALA A 94 1.89 -3.65 1.96
CA ALA A 94 2.09 -3.10 3.30
C ALA A 94 1.49 -4.00 4.40
N VAL A 95 0.25 -4.46 4.23
CA VAL A 95 -0.40 -5.40 5.16
C VAL A 95 0.39 -6.71 5.26
N GLY A 96 0.85 -7.25 4.13
CA GLY A 96 1.68 -8.45 4.10
C GLY A 96 3.01 -8.28 4.84
N LEU A 97 3.68 -7.13 4.67
CA LEU A 97 4.93 -6.82 5.35
C LEU A 97 4.73 -6.64 6.86
N VAL A 98 3.67 -5.93 7.29
CA VAL A 98 3.30 -5.80 8.71
C VAL A 98 3.02 -7.17 9.30
N TYR A 99 2.21 -7.99 8.64
CA TYR A 99 1.93 -9.36 9.08
C TYR A 99 3.22 -10.15 9.27
N ARG A 100 4.13 -10.12 8.29
CA ARG A 100 5.42 -10.83 8.38
C ARG A 100 6.27 -10.35 9.55
N LEU A 101 6.43 -9.04 9.72
CA LEU A 101 7.26 -8.49 10.81
C LEU A 101 6.68 -8.86 12.17
N VAL A 102 5.37 -8.71 12.36
CA VAL A 102 4.72 -9.03 13.63
C VAL A 102 4.71 -10.55 13.88
N MET A 103 4.61 -11.37 12.84
CA MET A 103 4.69 -12.82 12.95
C MET A 103 6.03 -13.24 13.56
N GLU A 104 7.14 -12.69 13.07
CA GLU A 104 8.48 -12.98 13.59
C GLU A 104 8.67 -12.51 15.05
N ILE A 105 8.02 -11.42 15.46
CA ILE A 105 8.22 -10.80 16.79
C ILE A 105 7.28 -11.39 17.86
N ALA A 106 6.01 -11.58 17.52
CA ALA A 106 4.92 -11.80 18.48
C ALA A 106 4.00 -12.98 18.13
N GLY A 107 4.28 -13.70 17.04
CA GLY A 107 3.55 -14.90 16.65
C GLY A 107 2.27 -14.65 15.82
N PRO A 108 1.57 -15.73 15.43
CA PRO A 108 0.58 -15.70 14.34
C PRO A 108 -0.71 -14.97 14.70
N ALA A 109 -1.17 -15.08 15.95
CA ALA A 109 -2.37 -14.41 16.42
C ALA A 109 -2.18 -12.88 16.45
N ALA A 110 -1.04 -12.41 16.99
CA ALA A 110 -0.68 -11.00 17.00
C ALA A 110 -0.53 -10.44 15.59
N ALA A 111 0.11 -11.20 14.69
CA ALA A 111 0.28 -10.81 13.29
C ALA A 111 -1.06 -10.66 12.55
N LEU A 112 -1.97 -11.60 12.76
CA LEU A 112 -3.31 -11.53 12.18
C LEU A 112 -4.08 -10.32 12.72
N LEU A 113 -4.08 -10.10 14.04
CA LEU A 113 -4.73 -8.95 14.65
C LEU A 113 -4.13 -7.62 14.19
N ALA A 114 -2.81 -7.54 14.02
CA ALA A 114 -2.15 -6.35 13.49
C ALA A 114 -2.57 -6.07 12.04
N GLY A 115 -2.60 -7.10 11.18
CA GLY A 115 -3.07 -6.96 9.80
C GLY A 115 -4.54 -6.56 9.70
N LEU A 116 -5.43 -7.19 10.48
CA LEU A 116 -6.85 -6.84 10.53
C LEU A 116 -7.06 -5.43 11.06
N THR A 117 -6.32 -5.02 12.09
CA THR A 117 -6.35 -3.65 12.61
C THR A 117 -5.88 -2.66 11.55
N PHE A 118 -4.80 -2.99 10.83
CA PHE A 118 -4.32 -2.13 9.76
C PHE A 118 -5.37 -1.91 8.67
N ILE A 119 -6.04 -3.00 8.25
CA ILE A 119 -7.12 -2.92 7.26
C ILE A 119 -8.29 -2.09 7.80
N ALA A 120 -8.77 -2.40 9.01
CA ALA A 120 -9.92 -1.73 9.61
C ALA A 120 -9.69 -0.24 9.85
N VAL A 121 -8.45 0.16 10.18
CA VAL A 121 -8.11 1.53 10.56
C VAL A 121 -7.59 2.36 9.38
N PHE A 122 -6.77 1.79 8.50
CA PHE A 122 -6.05 2.58 7.50
C PHE A 122 -6.51 2.34 6.06
N ALA A 123 -6.99 1.14 5.72
CA ALA A 123 -7.25 0.79 4.32
C ALA A 123 -8.33 1.67 3.68
N PHE A 124 -9.46 1.85 4.37
CA PHE A 124 -10.67 2.49 3.86
C PHE A 124 -11.21 3.60 4.80
N GLY A 125 -10.36 4.14 5.67
CA GLY A 125 -10.77 5.10 6.71
C GLY A 125 -11.43 6.37 6.13
N GLN A 126 -12.54 6.78 6.75
CA GLN A 126 -13.25 8.03 6.49
C GLN A 126 -13.62 8.71 7.81
N TYR A 127 -12.60 9.11 8.58
CA TYR A 127 -12.78 9.62 9.94
C TYR A 127 -13.13 11.11 10.02
N VAL A 128 -13.03 11.80 8.88
CA VAL A 128 -13.35 13.21 8.73
C VAL A 128 -14.23 13.36 7.49
N GLY A 129 -14.73 14.57 7.22
CA GLY A 129 -15.63 14.82 6.09
C GLY A 129 -15.05 14.59 4.69
N ALA A 130 -13.77 14.20 4.56
CA ALA A 130 -13.09 13.97 3.29
C ALA A 130 -12.65 12.49 3.14
N GLY A 131 -12.96 11.90 1.98
CA GLY A 131 -12.73 10.48 1.66
C GLY A 131 -11.35 10.17 1.09
N ASN A 132 -10.37 11.05 1.26
CA ASN A 132 -9.02 10.98 0.68
C ASN A 132 -7.90 10.78 1.72
N TYR A 133 -8.21 10.33 2.94
CA TYR A 133 -7.23 10.04 4.01
C TYR A 133 -7.11 8.54 4.31
N ASN A 134 -7.04 7.72 3.26
CA ASN A 134 -6.92 6.27 3.37
C ASN A 134 -5.92 5.73 2.34
N TRP A 135 -5.68 4.42 2.36
CA TRP A 135 -4.68 3.80 1.48
C TRP A 135 -5.15 3.59 0.04
N ILE A 136 -6.46 3.60 -0.22
CA ILE A 136 -7.00 3.45 -1.58
C ILE A 136 -6.93 4.77 -2.35
N CYS A 137 -7.20 5.88 -1.68
CA CYS A 137 -7.09 7.22 -2.22
C CYS A 137 -6.41 8.11 -1.17
N PRO A 138 -5.07 8.07 -1.08
CA PRO A 138 -4.34 8.86 -0.11
C PRO A 138 -4.25 10.32 -0.52
N TYR A 139 -4.17 11.20 0.46
CA TYR A 139 -3.89 12.62 0.25
C TYR A 139 -2.57 12.83 -0.52
N SER A 140 -1.61 11.94 -0.29
CA SER A 140 -0.31 11.91 -0.94
C SER A 140 0.19 10.47 -1.06
N HIS A 141 0.48 10.03 -2.29
CA HIS A 141 0.98 8.67 -2.55
C HIS A 141 2.40 8.45 -1.98
N GLU A 142 3.15 9.51 -1.74
CA GLU A 142 4.47 9.48 -1.11
C GLU A 142 4.43 8.90 0.30
N ILE A 143 3.35 9.13 1.05
CA ILE A 143 3.19 8.57 2.39
C ILE A 143 3.01 7.05 2.30
N THR A 144 2.08 6.57 1.47
CA THR A 144 1.80 5.13 1.35
C THR A 144 2.97 4.37 0.72
N HIS A 145 3.57 4.91 -0.35
CA HIS A 145 4.79 4.34 -0.94
C HIS A 145 5.97 4.39 0.01
N GLY A 146 6.20 5.52 0.69
CA GLY A 146 7.30 5.70 1.63
C GLY A 146 7.22 4.75 2.83
N ILE A 147 6.04 4.58 3.43
CA ILE A 147 5.80 3.60 4.50
C ILE A 147 6.07 2.19 3.98
N THR A 148 5.55 1.84 2.80
CA THR A 148 5.73 0.50 2.22
C THR A 148 7.20 0.20 1.97
N LEU A 149 7.95 1.14 1.36
CA LEU A 149 9.39 1.00 1.13
C LEU A 149 10.19 0.92 2.44
N SER A 150 9.78 1.66 3.47
CA SER A 150 10.39 1.57 4.80
C SER A 150 10.18 0.19 5.43
N LEU A 151 8.98 -0.38 5.31
CA LEU A 151 8.69 -1.75 5.76
C LEU A 151 9.52 -2.78 4.99
N VAL A 152 9.69 -2.60 3.67
CA VAL A 152 10.59 -3.44 2.86
C VAL A 152 12.02 -3.36 3.38
N ALA A 153 12.54 -2.14 3.61
CA ALA A 153 13.89 -1.94 4.11
C ALA A 153 14.11 -2.62 5.47
N ILE A 154 13.15 -2.52 6.39
CA ILE A 154 13.19 -3.19 7.69
C ILE A 154 13.19 -4.71 7.52
N CYS A 155 12.32 -5.27 6.68
CA CYS A 155 12.28 -6.71 6.38
C CYS A 155 13.62 -7.22 5.83
N LEU A 156 14.25 -6.48 4.91
CA LEU A 156 15.54 -6.85 4.33
C LEU A 156 16.66 -6.77 5.36
N ALA A 157 16.71 -5.71 6.17
CA ALA A 157 17.67 -5.56 7.25
C ALA A 157 17.55 -6.68 8.30
N TRP A 158 16.32 -7.02 8.69
CA TRP A 158 16.02 -8.11 9.62
C TRP A 158 16.57 -9.44 9.09
N ARG A 159 16.27 -9.80 7.83
CA ARG A 159 16.77 -11.04 7.21
C ARG A 159 18.29 -11.13 7.19
N ASN A 160 18.96 -10.07 6.74
CA ASN A 160 20.42 -10.01 6.72
C ASN A 160 21.03 -10.13 8.13
N SER A 161 20.36 -9.59 9.16
CA SER A 161 20.83 -9.73 10.55
C SER A 161 20.77 -11.18 11.06
N LEU A 162 19.78 -11.96 10.61
CA LEU A 162 19.66 -13.36 10.97
C LEU A 162 20.79 -14.15 10.30
N ASP A 163 21.02 -13.94 9.00
CA ASP A 163 22.06 -14.65 8.24
C ASP A 163 23.45 -14.42 8.85
N ARG A 164 23.78 -13.19 9.26
CA ARG A 164 25.08 -12.86 9.86
C ARG A 164 25.33 -13.54 11.21
N ARG A 165 24.31 -13.80 12.03
CA ARG A 165 24.47 -14.52 13.31
C ARG A 165 25.01 -15.95 13.13
N TRP A 166 24.76 -16.58 11.98
CA TRP A 166 25.26 -17.93 11.67
C TRP A 166 26.76 -17.96 11.31
N TRP A 167 27.33 -16.85 10.84
CA TRP A 167 28.76 -16.78 10.47
C TRP A 167 29.67 -16.40 11.64
N SER A 168 29.08 -15.94 12.75
CA SER A 168 29.80 -15.49 13.95
C SER A 168 29.74 -16.48 15.12
N ALA A 169 29.15 -17.67 14.92
CA ALA A 169 29.07 -18.76 15.90
C ALA A 169 29.88 -19.97 15.40
#